data_AF-A0A8H7NKE6-F1
#
_entry.id   AF-A0A8H7NKE6-F1
#
_cell.length_a   1.000
_cell.length_b   1.000
_cell.length_c   1.000
_cell.angle_alpha   90.00
_cell.angle_beta   90.00
_cell.angle_gamma   90.00
#
_symmetry.space_group_name_H-M   'P 1'
#
loop_
_entity.id
_entity.type
_entity.pdbx_description
1 polymer ?
#
loop_
_entity_poly.entity_id
_entity_poly.type
_entity_poly.pdbx_seq_one_letter_code
_entity_poly.pdbx_strand_id
1 'polypeptide(L)'
;MYPTRLGLPINEAKAIYLKVMFFDPETSQCSVSLMQAFNEFFLTHGRDSPTALHYLGKTFGIVQQRLESPKALEDSTIGMIISLITQEYIRQQTQTAKLHLEGLKRIVNLRGGLKQFENNPGVLYKICKTEITFCLESGQPQIFYRNSMPQIHKALEANGFELDRQKVISTLLHKNIDPSLEELLVDVCAVARLFNENKGQQIFDLVSFQEMNITIFSRLLRFHHLNAPKRESNIEAAYHIGMTLFMMIISLQHDNRRILDFPLVTSTLRNVLAEGLGDDEEELTLWLSLLGAIWCIDDPDPSFFHTRIRTMTGRLGLRTWEETENRVRRFPWINFLHGEMGQQVWGDASWSPGGSWSPAVFE
;
A
#
# COMPACT_ATOMS: atom_id res chain seq x y z
N MET A 1 -1.52 7.40 6.21
CA MET A 1 -0.99 8.67 5.66
C MET A 1 -0.14 8.33 4.43
N TYR A 2 0.45 9.30 3.75
CA TYR A 2 1.35 9.08 2.61
C TYR A 2 2.77 9.52 2.99
N PRO A 3 3.83 8.96 2.37
CA PRO A 3 5.19 9.44 2.55
C PRO A 3 5.31 10.93 2.24
N THR A 4 5.86 11.71 3.17
CA THR A 4 6.09 13.16 3.06
C THR A 4 6.96 13.52 1.85
N ARG A 5 7.90 12.62 1.50
CA ARG A 5 8.87 12.77 0.40
C ARG A 5 8.24 12.78 -1.00
N LEU A 6 6.98 12.40 -1.15
CA LEU A 6 6.27 12.41 -2.45
C LEU A 6 5.89 13.83 -2.93
N GLY A 7 6.14 14.87 -2.12
CA GLY A 7 5.78 16.24 -2.48
C GLY A 7 4.27 16.49 -2.51
N LEU A 8 3.46 15.57 -1.96
CA LEU A 8 2.01 15.72 -1.90
C LEU A 8 1.64 16.78 -0.87
N PRO A 9 0.71 17.71 -1.18
CA PRO A 9 0.27 18.74 -0.26
C PRO A 9 -0.54 18.14 0.89
N ILE A 10 0.14 17.78 1.98
CA ILE A 10 -0.48 17.16 3.17
C ILE A 10 -1.63 18.02 3.74
N ASN A 11 -1.53 19.34 3.60
CA ASN A 11 -2.56 20.26 4.05
C ASN A 11 -3.85 20.11 3.22
N GLU A 12 -3.77 19.85 1.92
CA GLU A 12 -4.94 19.55 1.08
C GLU A 12 -5.58 18.24 1.50
N ALA A 13 -4.77 17.22 1.80
CA ALA A 13 -5.28 15.95 2.32
C ALA A 13 -6.07 16.16 3.62
N LYS A 14 -5.47 16.86 4.58
CA LYS A 14 -6.12 17.22 5.85
C LYS A 14 -7.42 17.99 5.61
N ALA A 15 -7.41 18.99 4.72
CA ALA A 15 -8.58 19.81 4.43
C ALA A 15 -9.72 19.00 3.81
N ILE A 16 -9.43 18.11 2.84
CA ILE A 16 -10.42 17.23 2.24
C ILE A 16 -11.06 16.33 3.31
N TYR A 17 -10.26 15.75 4.20
CA TYR A 17 -10.78 14.87 5.25
C TYR A 17 -11.54 15.62 6.34
N LEU A 18 -11.08 16.81 6.75
CA LEU A 18 -11.80 17.63 7.72
C LEU A 18 -13.16 18.07 7.16
N LYS A 19 -13.24 18.41 5.87
CA LYS A 19 -14.52 18.68 5.20
C LYS A 19 -15.44 17.47 5.30
N VAL A 20 -14.98 16.27 4.94
CA VAL A 20 -15.83 15.06 5.04
C VAL A 20 -16.29 14.78 6.48
N MET A 21 -15.42 14.95 7.47
CA MET A 21 -15.73 14.61 8.87
C MET A 21 -16.60 15.65 9.60
N PHE A 22 -16.51 16.93 9.22
CA PHE A 22 -17.15 18.04 9.93
C PHE A 22 -18.17 18.83 9.09
N PHE A 23 -18.45 18.39 7.85
CA PHE A 23 -19.47 19.04 7.02
C PHE A 23 -20.86 18.92 7.65
N ASP A 24 -21.17 17.79 8.28
CA ASP A 24 -22.44 17.57 8.96
C ASP A 24 -22.30 17.86 10.47
N PRO A 25 -23.00 18.88 10.99
CA PRO A 25 -22.98 19.22 12.41
C PRO A 25 -23.43 18.07 13.31
N GLU A 26 -24.36 17.22 12.86
CA GLU A 26 -24.90 16.12 13.65
C GLU A 26 -23.88 15.00 13.85
N THR A 27 -22.90 14.85 12.94
CA THR A 27 -21.85 13.84 13.03
C THR A 27 -20.53 14.39 13.57
N SER A 28 -20.41 15.71 13.72
CA SER A 28 -19.19 16.37 14.16
C SER A 28 -18.72 15.88 15.54
N GLN A 29 -19.65 15.63 16.46
CA GLN A 29 -19.31 15.08 17.78
C GLN A 29 -18.79 13.64 17.69
N CYS A 30 -19.35 12.81 16.80
CA CYS A 30 -18.83 11.47 16.52
C CYS A 30 -17.42 11.53 15.94
N SER A 31 -17.17 12.43 15.00
CA SER A 31 -15.85 12.64 14.41
C SER A 31 -14.80 12.96 15.48
N VAL A 32 -15.13 13.84 16.45
CA VAL A 32 -14.26 14.11 17.61
C VAL A 32 -14.07 12.88 18.49
N SER A 33 -15.15 12.15 18.80
CA SER A 33 -15.08 10.92 19.60
C SER A 33 -14.20 9.85 18.95
N LEU A 34 -14.31 9.67 17.64
CA LEU A 34 -13.45 8.76 16.86
C LEU A 34 -11.99 9.21 16.85
N MET A 35 -11.74 10.52 16.68
CA MET A 35 -10.39 11.08 16.80
C MET A 35 -9.79 10.83 18.18
N GLN A 36 -10.58 10.97 19.24
CA GLN A 36 -10.12 10.65 20.58
C GLN A 36 -9.80 9.16 20.72
N ALA A 37 -10.61 8.26 20.16
CA ALA A 37 -10.30 6.83 20.16
C ALA A 37 -8.97 6.52 19.44
N PHE A 38 -8.66 7.19 18.31
CA PHE A 38 -7.34 7.11 17.68
C PHE A 38 -6.22 7.60 18.61
N ASN A 39 -6.40 8.76 19.25
CA ASN A 39 -5.40 9.33 20.16
C ASN A 39 -5.11 8.39 21.33
N GLU A 40 -6.16 7.83 21.95
CA GLU A 40 -6.03 6.85 23.04
C GLU A 40 -5.17 5.66 22.60
N PHE A 41 -5.44 5.10 21.42
CA PHE A 41 -4.65 3.99 20.89
C PHE A 41 -3.16 4.33 20.76
N PHE A 42 -2.83 5.46 20.13
CA PHE A 42 -1.43 5.83 19.87
C PHE A 42 -0.68 6.33 21.11
N LEU A 43 -1.37 7.00 22.04
CA LEU A 43 -0.75 7.56 23.24
C LEU A 43 -0.63 6.54 24.37
N THR A 44 -1.62 5.65 24.54
CA THR A 44 -1.68 4.72 25.68
C THR A 44 -1.28 3.29 25.32
N HIS A 45 -1.01 3.00 24.04
CA HIS A 45 -0.66 1.65 23.53
C HIS A 45 -1.72 0.56 23.85
N GLY A 46 -2.94 0.96 24.25
CA GLY A 46 -3.99 0.05 24.66
C GLY A 46 -5.03 -0.18 23.57
N ARG A 47 -5.11 -1.41 23.03
CA ARG A 47 -6.15 -1.86 22.08
C ARG A 47 -7.56 -1.84 22.69
N ASP A 48 -7.63 -1.91 24.01
CA ASP A 48 -8.86 -2.04 24.80
C ASP A 48 -9.07 -0.86 25.79
N SER A 49 -8.60 0.34 25.44
CA SER A 49 -8.84 1.54 26.26
C SER A 49 -10.35 1.69 26.52
N PRO A 50 -10.81 1.67 27.80
CA PRO A 50 -12.24 1.84 28.12
C PRO A 50 -12.80 3.14 27.58
N THR A 51 -11.98 4.19 27.56
CA THR A 51 -12.29 5.49 26.96
C THR A 51 -12.51 5.38 25.45
N ALA A 52 -11.63 4.68 24.74
CA ALA A 52 -11.79 4.46 23.30
C ALA A 52 -13.07 3.64 23.01
N LEU A 53 -13.32 2.58 23.77
CA LEU A 53 -14.53 1.75 23.64
C LEU A 53 -15.82 2.55 23.91
N HIS A 54 -15.81 3.45 24.89
CA HIS A 54 -16.93 4.35 25.16
C HIS A 54 -17.25 5.24 23.94
N TYR A 55 -16.24 5.86 23.35
CA TYR A 55 -16.42 6.72 22.17
C TYR A 55 -16.85 5.94 20.92
N LEU A 56 -16.36 4.71 20.76
CA LEU A 56 -16.82 3.81 19.69
C LEU A 56 -18.28 3.43 19.88
N GLY A 57 -18.69 3.03 21.08
CA GLY A 57 -20.08 2.69 21.40
C GLY A 57 -21.05 3.86 21.15
N LYS A 58 -20.65 5.08 21.54
CA LYS A 58 -21.42 6.30 21.25
C LYS A 58 -21.59 6.52 19.75
N THR A 59 -20.50 6.38 18.99
CA THR A 59 -20.53 6.55 17.53
C THR A 59 -21.41 5.49 16.86
N PHE A 60 -21.34 4.24 17.32
CA PHE A 60 -22.18 3.16 16.82
C PHE A 60 -23.68 3.44 17.00
N GLY A 61 -24.09 3.93 18.18
CA GLY A 61 -25.48 4.29 18.44
C GLY A 61 -26.00 5.39 17.50
N ILE A 62 -25.17 6.38 17.19
CA ILE A 62 -25.54 7.46 16.26
C ILE A 62 -25.61 6.96 14.81
N VAL A 63 -24.68 6.10 14.40
CA VAL A 63 -24.76 5.45 13.08
C VAL A 63 -26.07 4.65 12.96
N GLN A 64 -26.44 3.89 13.99
CA GLN A 64 -27.70 3.12 13.99
C GLN A 64 -28.92 4.03 13.81
N GLN A 65 -29.02 5.13 14.56
CA GLN A 65 -30.10 6.10 14.42
C GLN A 65 -30.17 6.70 13.01
N ARG A 66 -29.01 6.98 12.41
CA ARG A 66 -28.96 7.53 11.04
C ARG A 66 -29.36 6.51 9.99
N LEU A 67 -29.03 5.24 10.17
CA LEU A 67 -29.42 4.15 9.28
C LEU A 67 -30.95 3.96 9.23
N GLU A 68 -31.65 4.33 10.30
CA GLU A 68 -33.12 4.33 10.40
C GLU A 68 -33.76 5.65 9.91
N SER A 69 -32.96 6.58 9.39
CA SER A 69 -33.39 7.90 8.94
C SER A 69 -33.16 8.12 7.44
N PRO A 70 -33.75 9.17 6.84
CA PRO A 70 -33.44 9.57 5.45
C PRO A 70 -31.96 9.87 5.18
N LYS A 71 -31.15 10.07 6.24
CA LYS A 71 -29.72 10.36 6.16
C LYS A 71 -28.84 9.11 6.04
N ALA A 72 -29.43 7.91 5.98
CA ALA A 72 -28.70 6.64 5.96
C ALA A 72 -27.65 6.56 4.85
N LEU A 73 -27.92 7.20 3.70
CA LEU A 73 -27.06 7.14 2.52
C LEU A 73 -26.15 8.38 2.37
N GLU A 74 -26.20 9.36 3.27
CA GLU A 74 -25.38 10.57 3.18
C GLU A 74 -23.87 10.29 3.32
N ASP A 75 -23.05 11.17 2.74
CA ASP A 75 -21.59 11.09 2.81
C ASP A 75 -21.05 11.08 4.25
N SER A 76 -21.68 11.83 5.16
CA SER A 76 -21.31 11.86 6.58
C SER A 76 -21.57 10.51 7.27
N THR A 77 -22.70 9.84 6.97
CA THR A 77 -23.00 8.50 7.49
C THR A 77 -21.98 7.48 7.01
N ILE A 78 -21.65 7.52 5.72
CA ILE A 78 -20.65 6.63 5.12
C ILE A 78 -19.26 6.90 5.71
N GLY A 79 -18.89 8.17 5.91
CA GLY A 79 -17.65 8.57 6.56
C GLY A 79 -17.52 8.04 7.99
N MET A 80 -18.62 8.03 8.76
CA MET A 80 -18.63 7.42 10.10
C MET A 80 -18.44 5.91 10.07
N ILE A 81 -19.11 5.20 9.15
CA ILE A 81 -18.95 3.74 8.99
C ILE A 81 -17.51 3.40 8.61
N ILE A 82 -16.91 4.13 7.67
CA ILE A 82 -15.50 3.97 7.30
C ILE A 82 -14.57 4.20 8.50
N SER A 83 -14.88 5.19 9.34
CA SER A 83 -14.09 5.47 10.53
C SER A 83 -14.20 4.34 11.57
N LEU A 84 -15.39 3.76 11.75
CA LEU A 84 -15.58 2.57 12.59
C LEU A 84 -14.79 1.37 12.06
N ILE A 85 -14.83 1.09 10.75
CA ILE A 85 -14.04 0.02 10.14
C ILE A 85 -12.53 0.24 10.41
N THR A 86 -12.05 1.48 10.25
CA THR A 86 -10.64 1.82 10.49
C THR A 86 -10.23 1.60 11.95
N GLN A 87 -11.13 1.90 12.89
CA GLN A 87 -10.91 1.65 14.32
C GLN A 87 -10.82 0.16 14.63
N GLU A 88 -11.69 -0.66 14.01
CA GLU A 88 -11.61 -2.12 14.16
C GLU A 88 -10.29 -2.69 13.60
N TYR A 89 -9.75 -2.15 12.49
CA TYR A 89 -8.43 -2.56 11.99
C TYR A 89 -7.30 -2.26 12.97
N ILE A 90 -7.28 -1.06 13.51
CA ILE A 90 -6.27 -0.65 14.49
C ILE A 90 -6.31 -1.54 15.74
N ARG A 91 -7.51 -1.94 16.15
CA ARG A 91 -7.75 -2.85 17.28
C ARG A 91 -7.57 -4.33 16.92
N GLN A 92 -7.24 -4.65 15.67
CA GLN A 92 -7.09 -6.02 15.14
C GLN A 92 -8.37 -6.87 15.30
N GLN A 93 -9.53 -6.22 15.17
CA GLN A 93 -10.86 -6.84 15.24
C GLN A 93 -11.37 -7.16 13.83
N THR A 94 -10.63 -7.98 13.09
CA THR A 94 -10.87 -8.25 11.66
C THR A 94 -12.29 -8.77 11.36
N GLN A 95 -12.87 -9.58 12.26
CA GLN A 95 -14.22 -10.10 12.09
C GLN A 95 -15.30 -9.02 12.22
N THR A 96 -15.15 -8.09 13.18
CA THR A 96 -16.05 -6.94 13.33
C THR A 96 -15.89 -5.97 12.16
N ALA A 97 -14.65 -5.71 11.73
CA ALA A 97 -14.36 -4.91 10.55
C ALA A 97 -15.05 -5.48 9.28
N LYS A 98 -15.05 -6.81 9.12
CA LYS A 98 -15.75 -7.50 8.03
C LYS A 98 -17.25 -7.22 8.04
N LEU A 99 -17.91 -7.30 9.20
CA LEU A 99 -19.35 -7.01 9.33
C LEU A 99 -19.66 -5.56 8.93
N HIS A 100 -18.86 -4.60 9.38
CA HIS A 100 -19.02 -3.20 9.01
C HIS A 100 -18.75 -2.95 7.51
N LEU A 101 -17.79 -3.65 6.92
CA LEU A 101 -17.50 -3.56 5.48
C LEU A 101 -18.65 -4.10 4.62
N GLU A 102 -19.29 -5.21 5.01
CA GLU A 102 -20.50 -5.70 4.34
C GLU A 102 -21.67 -4.70 4.48
N GLY A 103 -21.79 -4.03 5.63
CA GLY A 103 -22.70 -2.91 5.81
C GLY A 103 -22.41 -1.74 4.85
N LEU A 104 -21.14 -1.35 4.73
CA LEU A 104 -20.69 -0.31 3.81
C LEU A 104 -21.02 -0.68 2.35
N LYS A 105 -20.74 -1.92 1.94
CA LYS A 105 -21.12 -2.48 0.62
C LYS A 105 -22.60 -2.30 0.34
N ARG A 106 -23.46 -2.66 1.30
CA ARG A 106 -24.90 -2.51 1.15
C ARG A 106 -25.31 -1.05 0.96
N ILE A 107 -24.76 -0.13 1.73
CA ILE A 107 -25.07 1.31 1.64
C ILE A 107 -24.61 1.90 0.30
N VAL A 108 -23.39 1.55 -0.15
CA VAL A 108 -22.88 1.98 -1.46
C VAL A 108 -23.79 1.47 -2.59
N ASN A 109 -24.22 0.21 -2.53
CA ASN A 109 -25.15 -0.36 -3.51
C ASN A 109 -26.51 0.32 -3.50
N LEU A 110 -27.09 0.59 -2.31
CA LEU A 110 -28.36 1.30 -2.17
C LEU A 110 -28.30 2.73 -2.71
N ARG A 111 -27.14 3.39 -2.59
CA ARG A 111 -26.94 4.72 -3.16
C ARG A 111 -26.78 4.72 -4.68
N GLY A 112 -26.55 3.56 -5.30
CA GLY A 112 -26.40 3.42 -6.76
C GLY A 112 -24.97 3.10 -7.22
N GLY A 113 -24.10 2.62 -6.32
CA GLY A 113 -22.74 2.19 -6.61
C GLY A 113 -21.70 3.31 -6.57
N LEU A 114 -20.43 2.97 -6.84
CA LEU A 114 -19.29 3.89 -6.70
C LEU A 114 -19.39 5.16 -7.55
N LYS A 115 -20.06 5.10 -8.71
CA LYS A 115 -20.21 6.26 -9.62
C LYS A 115 -20.91 7.45 -8.95
N GLN A 116 -21.75 7.19 -7.94
CA GLN A 116 -22.50 8.21 -7.21
C GLN A 116 -21.62 9.05 -6.27
N PHE A 117 -20.34 8.67 -6.13
CA PHE A 117 -19.36 9.36 -5.31
C PHE A 117 -18.31 10.11 -6.14
N GLU A 118 -18.41 10.13 -7.47
CA GLU A 118 -17.44 10.82 -8.33
C GLU A 118 -17.37 12.34 -8.06
N ASN A 119 -18.49 12.94 -7.62
CA ASN A 119 -18.55 14.34 -7.20
C ASN A 119 -17.98 14.58 -5.79
N ASN A 120 -17.65 13.52 -5.04
CA ASN A 120 -17.00 13.60 -3.74
C ASN A 120 -15.82 12.61 -3.66
N PRO A 121 -14.67 12.92 -4.32
CA PRO A 121 -13.50 12.04 -4.36
C PRO A 121 -12.99 11.64 -2.97
N GLY A 122 -13.17 12.50 -1.96
CA GLY A 122 -12.76 12.22 -0.58
C GLY A 122 -13.46 10.98 -0.01
N VAL A 123 -14.78 10.86 -0.17
CA VAL A 123 -15.54 9.70 0.29
C VAL A 123 -15.26 8.49 -0.60
N LEU A 124 -15.25 8.67 -1.92
CA LEU A 124 -14.96 7.61 -2.89
C LEU A 124 -13.65 6.89 -2.57
N TYR A 125 -12.57 7.65 -2.40
CA TYR A 125 -11.25 7.07 -2.13
C TYR A 125 -11.15 6.45 -0.76
N LYS A 126 -11.92 6.95 0.22
CA LYS A 126 -12.02 6.30 1.53
C LYS A 126 -12.71 4.95 1.44
N ILE A 127 -13.80 4.83 0.68
CA ILE A 127 -14.46 3.53 0.44
C ILE A 127 -13.46 2.53 -0.14
N CYS A 128 -12.81 2.89 -1.26
CA CYS A 128 -11.87 2.00 -1.93
C CYS A 128 -10.64 1.68 -1.06
N LYS A 129 -10.06 2.67 -0.38
CA LYS A 129 -8.88 2.45 0.48
C LYS A 129 -9.21 1.53 1.66
N THR A 130 -10.35 1.72 2.31
CA THR A 130 -10.79 0.88 3.43
C THR A 130 -10.94 -0.57 3.01
N GLU A 131 -11.54 -0.81 1.84
CA GLU A 131 -11.61 -2.15 1.29
C GLU A 131 -10.24 -2.73 0.91
N ILE A 132 -9.38 -1.97 0.21
CA ILE A 132 -8.05 -2.45 -0.17
C ILE A 132 -7.28 -2.90 1.08
N THR A 133 -7.32 -2.11 2.15
CA THR A 133 -6.75 -2.49 3.45
C THR A 133 -7.34 -3.80 3.95
N PHE A 134 -8.67 -3.98 3.90
CA PHE A 134 -9.32 -5.25 4.27
C PHE A 134 -8.80 -6.44 3.46
N CYS A 135 -8.72 -6.30 2.13
CA CYS A 135 -8.29 -7.37 1.24
C CYS A 135 -6.84 -7.77 1.50
N LEU A 136 -5.95 -6.81 1.76
CA LEU A 136 -4.55 -7.07 2.11
C LEU A 136 -4.41 -7.74 3.47
N GLU A 137 -5.23 -7.37 4.45
CA GLU A 137 -5.19 -7.96 5.80
C GLU A 137 -5.79 -9.38 5.82
N SER A 138 -6.96 -9.54 5.21
CA SER A 138 -7.77 -10.76 5.32
C SER A 138 -7.59 -11.75 4.17
N GLY A 139 -6.96 -11.33 3.06
CA GLY A 139 -6.78 -12.10 1.82
C GLY A 139 -8.05 -12.35 1.02
N GLN A 140 -9.15 -11.72 1.40
CA GLN A 140 -10.45 -11.87 0.74
C GLN A 140 -10.49 -11.14 -0.62
N PRO A 141 -11.33 -11.60 -1.56
CA PRO A 141 -11.47 -10.94 -2.86
C PRO A 141 -12.06 -9.53 -2.72
N GLN A 142 -11.71 -8.67 -3.68
CA GLN A 142 -12.24 -7.32 -3.78
C GLN A 142 -13.74 -7.32 -4.14
N ILE A 143 -14.51 -6.42 -3.52
CA ILE A 143 -15.91 -6.11 -3.79
C ILE A 143 -16.02 -4.93 -4.77
N PHE A 144 -15.27 -3.84 -4.55
CA PHE A 144 -15.34 -2.63 -5.38
C PHE A 144 -14.17 -2.52 -6.36
N TYR A 145 -14.37 -3.01 -7.58
CA TYR A 145 -13.37 -2.86 -8.63
C TYR A 145 -13.38 -1.44 -9.22
N ARG A 146 -12.20 -0.81 -9.31
CA ARG A 146 -11.99 0.49 -9.97
C ARG A 146 -10.70 0.47 -10.79
N ASN A 147 -10.76 0.99 -12.01
CA ASN A 147 -9.60 1.19 -12.85
C ASN A 147 -9.75 2.45 -13.69
N SER A 148 -8.94 3.44 -13.38
CA SER A 148 -8.93 4.74 -14.05
C SER A 148 -7.58 5.06 -14.69
N MET A 149 -6.78 4.05 -15.07
CA MET A 149 -5.47 4.28 -15.72
C MET A 149 -5.56 5.19 -16.94
N PRO A 150 -6.55 5.05 -17.86
CA PRO A 150 -6.66 5.95 -19.01
C PRO A 150 -6.88 7.42 -18.61
N GLN A 151 -7.62 7.68 -17.53
CA GLN A 151 -7.86 9.02 -17.00
C GLN A 151 -6.58 9.58 -16.35
N ILE A 152 -5.84 8.73 -15.64
CA ILE A 152 -4.54 9.10 -15.04
C ILE A 152 -3.55 9.49 -16.13
N HIS A 153 -3.46 8.74 -17.23
CA HIS A 153 -2.59 9.07 -18.36
C HIS A 153 -2.93 10.45 -18.93
N LYS A 154 -4.21 10.70 -19.23
CA LYS A 154 -4.67 12.00 -19.75
C LYS A 154 -4.39 13.14 -18.78
N ALA A 155 -4.56 12.92 -17.47
CA ALA A 155 -4.28 13.92 -16.46
C ALA A 155 -2.77 14.24 -16.37
N LEU A 156 -1.90 13.23 -16.49
CA LEU A 156 -0.46 13.43 -16.54
C LEU A 156 -0.03 14.19 -17.81
N GLU A 157 -0.53 13.78 -18.97
CA GLU A 157 -0.26 14.44 -20.25
C GLU A 157 -0.68 15.92 -20.23
N ALA A 158 -1.86 16.21 -19.67
CA ALA A 158 -2.34 17.59 -19.52
C ALA A 158 -1.45 18.45 -18.60
N ASN A 159 -0.71 17.82 -17.69
CA ASN A 159 0.27 18.47 -16.81
C ASN A 159 1.72 18.41 -17.35
N GLY A 160 1.92 17.95 -18.60
CA GLY A 160 3.22 17.89 -19.25
C GLY A 160 4.09 16.69 -18.84
N PHE A 161 3.48 15.66 -18.25
CA PHE A 161 4.15 14.41 -17.88
C PHE A 161 3.74 13.26 -18.80
N GLU A 162 4.67 12.37 -19.11
CA GLU A 162 4.43 11.20 -19.95
C GLU A 162 4.74 9.90 -19.20
N LEU A 163 3.80 8.95 -19.24
CA LEU A 163 4.06 7.57 -18.84
C LEU A 163 4.62 6.81 -20.05
N ASP A 164 5.95 6.81 -20.21
CA ASP A 164 6.65 6.13 -21.30
C ASP A 164 6.59 4.59 -21.16
N ARG A 165 5.43 4.02 -21.51
CA ARG A 165 5.18 2.58 -21.49
C ARG A 165 6.01 1.84 -22.51
N GLN A 166 6.28 2.45 -23.67
CA GLN A 166 6.97 1.79 -24.76
C GLN A 166 8.42 1.47 -24.38
N LYS A 167 9.11 2.41 -23.71
CA LYS A 167 10.45 2.17 -23.21
C LYS A 167 10.46 1.09 -22.13
N VAL A 168 9.49 1.08 -21.23
CA VAL A 168 9.36 0.03 -20.20
C VAL A 168 9.19 -1.36 -20.85
N ILE A 169 8.26 -1.50 -21.80
CA ILE A 169 8.02 -2.76 -22.52
C ILE A 169 9.31 -3.29 -23.16
N SER A 170 10.11 -2.42 -23.77
CA SER A 170 11.37 -2.81 -24.41
C SER A 170 12.43 -3.34 -23.43
N THR A 171 12.30 -3.03 -22.14
CA THR A 171 13.28 -3.35 -21.08
C THR A 171 12.81 -4.42 -20.09
N LEU A 172 11.60 -4.96 -20.25
CA LEU A 172 11.09 -6.02 -19.38
C LEU A 172 11.99 -7.27 -19.44
N LEU A 173 12.29 -7.83 -18.27
CA LEU A 173 13.16 -9.00 -18.14
C LEU A 173 12.43 -10.28 -18.49
N HIS A 174 11.24 -10.45 -17.91
CA HIS A 174 10.40 -11.60 -18.14
C HIS A 174 9.34 -11.29 -19.18
N LYS A 175 9.29 -12.13 -20.21
CA LYS A 175 8.28 -12.11 -21.27
C LYS A 175 7.41 -13.36 -21.13
N ASN A 176 6.18 -13.30 -21.64
CA ASN A 176 5.21 -14.41 -21.59
C ASN A 176 4.64 -14.72 -20.19
N ILE A 177 4.53 -13.70 -19.34
CA ILE A 177 3.65 -13.76 -18.16
C ILE A 177 2.21 -13.43 -18.56
N ASP A 178 1.23 -13.65 -17.67
CA ASP A 178 -0.17 -13.30 -17.94
C ASP A 178 -0.29 -11.85 -18.45
N PRO A 179 -0.99 -11.60 -19.57
CA PRO A 179 -1.08 -10.27 -20.17
C PRO A 179 -1.62 -9.20 -19.21
N SER A 180 -2.51 -9.55 -18.29
CA SER A 180 -3.07 -8.63 -17.30
C SER A 180 -2.02 -8.21 -16.27
N LEU A 181 -1.13 -9.14 -15.89
CA LEU A 181 -0.02 -8.87 -14.99
C LEU A 181 1.10 -8.10 -15.71
N GLU A 182 1.37 -8.42 -16.98
CA GLU A 182 2.33 -7.68 -17.79
C GLU A 182 1.92 -6.21 -17.95
N GLU A 183 0.67 -5.92 -18.32
CA GLU A 183 0.16 -4.55 -18.40
C GLU A 183 0.29 -3.80 -17.07
N LEU A 184 0.06 -4.50 -15.96
CA LEU A 184 0.17 -3.94 -14.62
C LEU A 184 1.62 -3.63 -14.25
N LEU A 185 2.53 -4.56 -14.55
CA LEU A 185 3.97 -4.38 -14.35
C LEU A 185 4.50 -3.21 -15.18
N VAL A 186 4.05 -3.08 -16.43
CA VAL A 186 4.40 -1.95 -17.30
C VAL A 186 3.97 -0.63 -16.66
N ASP A 187 2.73 -0.53 -16.20
CA ASP A 187 2.21 0.71 -15.61
C ASP A 187 2.94 1.06 -14.29
N VAL A 188 3.22 0.07 -13.45
CA VAL A 188 3.96 0.26 -12.18
C VAL A 188 5.40 0.70 -12.44
N CYS A 189 6.09 0.08 -13.41
CA CYS A 189 7.43 0.48 -13.83
C CYS A 189 7.44 1.89 -14.45
N ALA A 190 6.44 2.23 -15.26
CA ALA A 190 6.31 3.57 -15.85
C ALA A 190 6.11 4.64 -14.77
N VAL A 191 5.28 4.36 -13.75
CA VAL A 191 5.10 5.24 -12.59
C VAL A 191 6.42 5.40 -11.81
N ALA A 192 7.12 4.30 -11.51
CA ALA A 192 8.39 4.34 -10.79
C ALA A 192 9.43 5.21 -11.52
N ARG A 193 9.52 5.03 -12.85
CA ARG A 193 10.38 5.82 -13.73
C ARG A 193 9.99 7.29 -13.74
N LEU A 194 8.70 7.60 -13.87
CA LEU A 194 8.19 8.97 -13.87
C LEU A 194 8.61 9.73 -12.59
N PHE A 195 8.52 9.08 -11.43
CA PHE A 195 9.02 9.61 -10.15
C PHE A 195 10.54 9.84 -10.15
N ASN A 196 11.31 8.94 -10.73
CA ASN A 196 12.77 9.05 -10.78
C ASN A 196 13.25 10.17 -11.73
N GLU A 197 12.59 10.34 -12.88
CA GLU A 197 12.94 11.33 -13.90
C GLU A 197 12.53 12.76 -13.52
N ASN A 198 11.48 12.91 -12.71
CA ASN A 198 10.92 14.20 -12.30
C ASN A 198 11.14 14.49 -10.81
N LYS A 199 12.31 14.11 -10.28
CA LYS A 199 12.65 14.27 -8.87
C LYS A 199 12.46 15.73 -8.41
N GLY A 200 11.67 15.92 -7.36
CA GLY A 200 11.39 17.23 -6.76
C GLY A 200 10.25 18.00 -7.44
N GLN A 201 9.63 17.46 -8.49
CA GLN A 201 8.45 18.04 -9.11
C GLN A 201 7.17 17.42 -8.53
N GLN A 202 6.09 18.21 -8.49
CA GLN A 202 4.76 17.71 -8.13
C GLN A 202 4.12 17.05 -9.35
N ILE A 203 4.34 15.75 -9.50
CA ILE A 203 3.82 14.95 -10.64
C ILE A 203 2.32 14.72 -10.50
N PHE A 204 1.85 14.50 -9.27
CA PHE A 204 0.47 14.24 -8.94
C PHE A 204 -0.04 15.26 -7.92
N ASP A 205 -1.26 15.76 -8.13
CA ASP A 205 -2.07 16.24 -7.02
C ASP A 205 -2.52 15.06 -6.13
N LEU A 206 -3.06 15.34 -4.95
CA LEU A 206 -3.48 14.29 -4.03
C LEU A 206 -4.55 13.36 -4.64
N VAL A 207 -5.56 13.92 -5.31
CA VAL A 207 -6.69 13.16 -5.87
C VAL A 207 -6.20 12.21 -6.96
N SER A 208 -5.36 12.69 -7.87
CA SER A 208 -4.75 11.92 -8.95
C SER A 208 -3.81 10.83 -8.40
N PHE A 209 -3.04 11.15 -7.36
CA PHE A 209 -2.20 10.16 -6.68
C PHE A 209 -3.05 9.06 -6.02
N GLN A 210 -4.14 9.41 -5.33
CA GLN A 210 -5.03 8.46 -4.70
C GLN A 210 -5.72 7.54 -5.71
N GLU A 211 -6.19 8.11 -6.83
CA GLU A 211 -6.79 7.39 -7.94
C GLU A 211 -5.82 6.37 -8.54
N MET A 212 -4.56 6.76 -8.76
CA MET A 212 -3.50 5.88 -9.26
C MET A 212 -3.22 4.71 -8.31
N ASN A 213 -3.09 4.98 -7.01
CA ASN A 213 -2.91 3.91 -6.03
C ASN A 213 -4.11 2.95 -6.00
N ILE A 214 -5.34 3.46 -5.94
CA ILE A 214 -6.56 2.64 -5.91
C ILE A 214 -6.66 1.79 -7.17
N THR A 215 -6.35 2.37 -8.33
CA THR A 215 -6.40 1.67 -9.62
C THR A 215 -5.40 0.52 -9.67
N ILE A 216 -4.14 0.75 -9.25
CA ILE A 216 -3.11 -0.29 -9.27
C ILE A 216 -3.44 -1.39 -8.25
N PHE A 217 -3.81 -1.04 -7.02
CA PHE A 217 -4.24 -2.04 -6.02
C PHE A 217 -5.44 -2.86 -6.48
N SER A 218 -6.46 -2.22 -7.08
CA SER A 218 -7.64 -2.93 -7.59
C SER A 218 -7.27 -3.92 -8.70
N ARG A 219 -6.31 -3.58 -9.55
CA ARG A 219 -5.80 -4.50 -10.59
C ARG A 219 -5.01 -5.66 -9.99
N LEU A 220 -4.13 -5.39 -9.01
CA LEU A 220 -3.39 -6.43 -8.27
C LEU A 220 -4.35 -7.42 -7.59
N LEU A 221 -5.32 -6.89 -6.82
CA LEU A 221 -6.28 -7.71 -6.07
C LEU A 221 -7.26 -8.47 -6.98
N ARG A 222 -7.57 -7.93 -8.16
CA ARG A 222 -8.39 -8.64 -9.16
C ARG A 222 -7.61 -9.74 -9.88
N PHE A 223 -6.31 -9.52 -10.13
CA PHE A 223 -5.45 -10.52 -10.73
C PHE A 223 -5.36 -11.76 -9.82
N HIS A 224 -4.98 -11.55 -8.57
CA HIS A 224 -4.92 -12.61 -7.57
C HIS A 224 -5.15 -12.01 -6.16
N HIS A 225 -6.06 -12.60 -5.39
CA HIS A 225 -6.27 -12.22 -3.99
C HIS A 225 -5.52 -13.20 -3.08
N LEU A 226 -4.99 -12.72 -1.95
CA LEU A 226 -3.94 -13.45 -1.20
C LEU A 226 -4.35 -14.83 -0.64
N ASN A 227 -5.66 -15.11 -0.48
CA ASN A 227 -6.16 -16.43 -0.09
C ASN A 227 -6.58 -17.32 -1.27
N ALA A 228 -6.48 -16.83 -2.50
CA ALA A 228 -6.85 -17.65 -3.65
C ALA A 228 -5.84 -18.80 -3.79
N PRO A 229 -6.27 -19.97 -4.26
CA PRO A 229 -5.34 -21.03 -4.62
C PRO A 229 -4.32 -20.51 -5.62
N LYS A 230 -3.05 -20.88 -5.44
CA LYS A 230 -1.99 -20.52 -6.38
C LYS A 230 -2.29 -21.13 -7.75
N ARG A 231 -2.33 -20.28 -8.77
CA ARG A 231 -2.56 -20.66 -10.18
C ARG A 231 -1.48 -20.12 -11.11
N GLU A 232 -0.72 -19.16 -10.62
CA GLU A 232 0.33 -18.48 -11.35
C GLU A 232 1.69 -19.19 -11.16
N SER A 233 2.61 -18.93 -12.08
CA SER A 233 4.01 -19.32 -11.97
C SER A 233 4.69 -18.61 -10.78
N ASN A 234 5.85 -19.12 -10.35
CA ASN A 234 6.61 -18.49 -9.27
C ASN A 234 7.05 -17.07 -9.62
N ILE A 235 7.38 -16.81 -10.88
CA ILE A 235 7.75 -15.47 -11.38
C ILE A 235 6.56 -14.51 -11.32
N GLU A 236 5.37 -14.96 -11.74
CA GLU A 236 4.15 -14.15 -11.66
C GLU A 236 3.75 -13.86 -10.21
N ALA A 237 3.86 -14.86 -9.32
CA ALA A 237 3.61 -14.68 -7.89
C ALA A 237 4.60 -13.67 -7.27
N ALA A 238 5.87 -13.74 -7.68
CA ALA A 238 6.92 -12.79 -7.33
C ALA A 238 6.59 -11.36 -7.77
N TYR A 239 6.19 -11.16 -9.02
CA TYR A 239 5.78 -9.85 -9.49
C TYR A 239 4.53 -9.33 -8.78
N HIS A 240 3.53 -10.18 -8.56
CA HIS A 240 2.30 -9.81 -7.87
C HIS A 240 2.55 -9.34 -6.44
N ILE A 241 3.25 -10.14 -5.63
CA ILE A 241 3.50 -9.79 -4.23
C ILE A 241 4.51 -8.63 -4.12
N GLY A 242 5.51 -8.58 -4.99
CA GLY A 242 6.50 -7.51 -5.03
C GLY A 242 5.88 -6.16 -5.42
N MET A 243 5.02 -6.11 -6.43
CA MET A 243 4.26 -4.90 -6.78
C MET A 243 3.28 -4.51 -5.68
N THR A 244 2.65 -5.47 -5.02
CA THR A 244 1.80 -5.20 -3.85
C THR A 244 2.59 -4.51 -2.75
N LEU A 245 3.76 -5.02 -2.38
CA LEU A 245 4.64 -4.39 -1.39
C LEU A 245 5.16 -3.03 -1.81
N PHE A 246 5.60 -2.87 -3.07
CA PHE A 246 6.00 -1.59 -3.64
C PHE A 246 4.89 -0.54 -3.46
N MET A 247 3.64 -0.88 -3.81
CA MET A 247 2.50 0.01 -3.63
C MET A 247 2.19 0.28 -2.16
N MET A 248 2.36 -0.71 -1.27
CA MET A 248 2.18 -0.53 0.17
C MET A 248 3.22 0.42 0.76
N ILE A 249 4.49 0.34 0.37
CA ILE A 249 5.56 1.26 0.77
C ILE A 249 5.20 2.70 0.35
N ILE A 250 4.69 2.87 -0.87
CA ILE A 250 4.29 4.17 -1.42
C ILE A 250 3.02 4.74 -0.74
N SER A 251 2.10 3.90 -0.26
CA SER A 251 0.75 4.32 0.16
C SER A 251 0.39 4.17 1.64
N LEU A 252 1.08 3.30 2.36
CA LEU A 252 0.70 2.84 3.71
C LEU A 252 1.77 3.10 4.77
N GLN A 253 2.81 3.87 4.43
CA GLN A 253 3.84 4.32 5.37
C GLN A 253 3.66 5.79 5.75
N HIS A 254 4.12 6.15 6.94
CA HIS A 254 4.28 7.53 7.39
C HIS A 254 5.67 7.68 8.00
N ASP A 255 6.48 8.56 7.43
CA ASP A 255 7.89 8.76 7.82
C ASP A 255 8.64 7.44 7.99
N ASN A 256 8.56 6.59 6.95
CA ASN A 256 9.17 5.26 6.84
C ASN A 256 8.68 4.23 7.86
N ARG A 257 7.65 4.55 8.66
CA ARG A 257 7.05 3.62 9.63
C ARG A 257 5.72 3.07 9.16
N ARG A 258 5.52 1.79 9.43
CA ARG A 258 4.24 1.09 9.22
C ARG A 258 3.26 1.47 10.34
N ILE A 259 2.04 1.83 9.96
CA ILE A 259 0.96 2.13 10.93
C ILE A 259 0.13 0.87 11.25
N LEU A 260 -0.02 -0.04 10.27
CA LEU A 260 -0.83 -1.26 10.37
C LEU A 260 -0.01 -2.47 9.96
N ASP A 261 -0.11 -3.56 10.71
CA ASP A 261 0.55 -4.82 10.36
C ASP A 261 -0.26 -5.61 9.31
N PHE A 262 0.43 -6.20 8.33
CA PHE A 262 -0.17 -7.03 7.27
C PHE A 262 0.50 -8.40 7.23
N PRO A 263 0.26 -9.25 8.24
CA PRO A 263 0.97 -10.53 8.39
C PRO A 263 0.78 -11.47 7.19
N LEU A 264 -0.39 -11.43 6.55
CA LEU A 264 -0.67 -12.25 5.36
C LEU A 264 0.20 -11.84 4.15
N VAL A 265 0.38 -10.55 3.91
CA VAL A 265 1.26 -10.07 2.82
C VAL A 265 2.69 -10.55 3.08
N THR A 266 3.17 -10.38 4.32
CA THR A 266 4.53 -10.80 4.71
C THR A 266 4.71 -12.32 4.62
N SER A 267 3.72 -13.11 5.03
CA SER A 267 3.81 -14.58 4.93
C SER A 267 3.75 -15.05 3.48
N THR A 268 2.91 -14.45 2.64
CA THR A 268 2.87 -14.73 1.19
C THR A 268 4.21 -14.41 0.54
N LEU A 269 4.82 -13.26 0.84
CA LEU A 269 6.17 -12.93 0.35
C LEU A 269 7.19 -13.99 0.78
N ARG A 270 7.19 -14.38 2.05
CA ARG A 270 8.13 -15.38 2.58
C ARG A 270 7.95 -16.73 1.90
N ASN A 271 6.71 -17.15 1.63
CA ASN A 271 6.40 -18.39 0.92
C ASN A 271 6.91 -18.35 -0.51
N VAL A 272 6.64 -17.28 -1.27
CA VAL A 272 7.15 -17.11 -2.64
C VAL A 272 8.68 -17.19 -2.69
N LEU A 273 9.37 -16.54 -1.74
CA LEU A 273 10.83 -16.60 -1.64
C LEU A 273 11.36 -17.97 -1.16
N ALA A 274 10.60 -18.71 -0.36
CA ALA A 274 10.98 -20.03 0.14
C ALA A 274 10.81 -21.12 -0.93
N GLU A 275 9.79 -21.01 -1.78
CA GLU A 275 9.56 -21.93 -2.91
C GLU A 275 10.65 -21.80 -3.99
N GLY A 276 11.30 -20.64 -4.08
CA GLY A 276 12.37 -20.37 -5.06
C GLY A 276 11.82 -19.98 -6.43
N LEU A 277 12.53 -19.10 -7.13
CA LEU A 277 12.09 -18.55 -8.41
C LEU A 277 12.71 -19.25 -9.63
N GLY A 278 13.73 -20.07 -9.42
CA GLY A 278 14.53 -20.70 -10.47
C GLY A 278 15.99 -20.30 -10.38
N ASP A 279 16.85 -21.06 -11.07
CA ASP A 279 18.21 -20.63 -11.37
C ASP A 279 18.10 -19.53 -12.43
N ASP A 280 18.88 -18.44 -12.30
CA ASP A 280 18.84 -17.19 -13.10
C ASP A 280 17.89 -16.09 -12.62
N GLU A 281 17.16 -16.30 -11.52
CA GLU A 281 16.23 -15.29 -10.94
C GLU A 281 16.80 -14.54 -9.73
N GLU A 282 18.13 -14.44 -9.60
CA GLU A 282 18.79 -13.79 -8.47
C GLU A 282 18.45 -12.31 -8.36
N GLU A 283 18.34 -11.59 -9.49
CA GLU A 283 18.01 -10.16 -9.46
C GLU A 283 16.56 -9.92 -8.99
N LEU A 284 15.62 -10.74 -9.46
CA LEU A 284 14.21 -10.68 -9.03
C LEU A 284 14.09 -11.04 -7.54
N THR A 285 14.76 -12.12 -7.13
CA THR A 285 14.84 -12.55 -5.72
C THR A 285 15.44 -11.46 -4.83
N LEU A 286 16.49 -10.78 -5.29
CA LEU A 286 17.12 -9.68 -4.56
C LEU A 286 16.18 -8.48 -4.41
N TRP A 287 15.50 -8.07 -5.49
CA TRP A 287 14.50 -7.00 -5.45
C TRP A 287 13.38 -7.30 -4.45
N LEU A 288 12.80 -8.50 -4.49
CA LEU A 288 11.78 -8.94 -3.52
C LEU A 288 12.29 -8.95 -2.09
N SER A 289 13.53 -9.40 -1.88
CA SER A 289 14.14 -9.46 -0.55
C SER A 289 14.39 -8.07 0.01
N LEU A 290 14.80 -7.10 -0.81
CA LEU A 290 14.96 -5.71 -0.40
C LEU A 290 13.62 -5.07 -0.08
N LEU A 291 12.59 -5.25 -0.90
CA LEU A 291 11.25 -4.74 -0.60
C LEU A 291 10.70 -5.33 0.71
N GLY A 292 10.90 -6.63 0.92
CA GLY A 292 10.56 -7.31 2.16
C GLY A 292 11.28 -6.75 3.38
N ALA A 293 12.60 -6.56 3.28
CA ALA A 293 13.42 -5.97 4.35
C ALA A 293 13.03 -4.52 4.65
N ILE A 294 12.78 -3.70 3.62
CA ILE A 294 12.31 -2.31 3.79
C ILE A 294 10.95 -2.29 4.48
N TRP A 295 10.03 -3.17 4.08
CA TRP A 295 8.69 -3.25 4.67
C TRP A 295 8.70 -3.74 6.12
N CYS A 296 9.66 -4.60 6.46
CA CYS A 296 9.86 -5.21 7.78
C CYS A 296 11.05 -4.60 8.55
N ILE A 297 11.43 -3.35 8.26
CA ILE A 297 12.65 -2.74 8.81
C ILE A 297 12.65 -2.65 10.35
N ASP A 298 11.45 -2.50 10.94
CA ASP A 298 11.24 -2.43 12.39
C ASP A 298 10.94 -3.81 13.01
N ASP A 299 10.91 -4.90 12.23
CA ASP A 299 10.62 -6.23 12.76
C ASP A 299 11.82 -6.72 13.61
N PRO A 300 11.56 -7.40 14.76
CA PRO A 300 12.62 -7.83 15.67
C PRO A 300 13.53 -8.93 15.11
N ASP A 301 13.08 -9.65 14.09
CA ASP A 301 13.85 -10.70 13.41
C ASP A 301 14.03 -10.39 11.92
N PRO A 302 15.12 -9.71 11.53
CA PRO A 302 15.43 -9.40 10.14
C PRO A 302 16.09 -10.55 9.38
N SER A 303 16.39 -11.67 10.06
CA SER A 303 17.32 -12.70 9.57
C SER A 303 16.91 -13.31 8.22
N PHE A 304 15.61 -13.53 7.99
CA PHE A 304 15.10 -14.13 6.77
C PHE A 304 15.44 -13.32 5.52
N PHE A 305 15.23 -12.01 5.55
CA PHE A 305 15.52 -11.14 4.41
C PHE A 305 17.01 -10.84 4.32
N HIS A 306 17.69 -10.60 5.45
CA HIS A 306 19.12 -10.29 5.46
C HIS A 306 19.96 -11.46 4.91
N THR A 307 19.63 -12.69 5.29
CA THR A 307 20.31 -13.89 4.76
C THR A 307 20.14 -13.97 3.25
N ARG A 308 18.93 -13.69 2.75
CA ARG A 308 18.64 -13.78 1.31
C ARG A 308 19.30 -12.68 0.51
N ILE A 309 19.27 -11.43 1.01
CA ILE A 309 20.00 -10.30 0.43
C ILE A 309 21.48 -10.67 0.30
N ARG A 310 22.11 -11.13 1.38
CA ARG A 310 23.53 -11.55 1.38
C ARG A 310 23.82 -12.66 0.38
N THR A 311 22.96 -13.68 0.31
CA THR A 311 23.15 -14.79 -0.62
C THR A 311 23.04 -14.31 -2.07
N MET A 312 22.05 -13.46 -2.39
CA MET A 312 21.86 -12.97 -3.76
C MET A 312 22.95 -11.98 -4.18
N THR A 313 23.38 -11.09 -3.28
CA THR A 313 24.50 -10.17 -3.55
C THR A 313 25.80 -10.93 -3.78
N GLY A 314 26.04 -11.98 -2.99
CA GLY A 314 27.17 -12.90 -3.19
C GLY A 314 27.13 -13.62 -4.53
N ARG A 315 25.99 -14.20 -4.92
CA ARG A 315 25.81 -14.88 -6.22
C ARG A 315 26.00 -13.94 -7.40
N LEU A 316 25.50 -12.71 -7.29
CA LEU A 316 25.59 -11.68 -8.33
C LEU A 316 26.95 -10.95 -8.33
N GLY A 317 27.83 -11.21 -7.36
CA GLY A 317 29.13 -10.56 -7.23
C GLY A 317 29.06 -9.06 -6.90
N LEU A 318 27.97 -8.60 -6.28
CA LEU A 318 27.72 -7.19 -5.98
C LEU A 318 28.46 -6.78 -4.70
N ARG A 319 29.39 -5.84 -4.83
CA ARG A 319 30.27 -5.37 -3.75
C ARG A 319 29.86 -4.02 -3.18
N THR A 320 29.11 -3.23 -3.95
CA THR A 320 28.67 -1.90 -3.52
C THR A 320 27.15 -1.78 -3.53
N TRP A 321 26.63 -0.82 -2.75
CA TRP A 321 25.22 -0.45 -2.83
C TRP A 321 24.85 0.06 -4.22
N GLU A 322 25.71 0.84 -4.88
CA GLU A 322 25.45 1.36 -6.22
C GLU A 322 25.29 0.24 -7.26
N GLU A 323 26.15 -0.77 -7.24
CA GLU A 323 26.01 -1.96 -8.08
C GLU A 323 24.69 -2.68 -7.81
N THR A 324 24.32 -2.83 -6.54
CA THR A 324 23.07 -3.46 -6.13
C THR A 324 21.85 -2.66 -6.59
N GLU A 325 21.85 -1.35 -6.35
CA GLU A 325 20.79 -0.44 -6.74
C GLU A 325 20.58 -0.45 -8.26
N ASN A 326 21.67 -0.47 -9.04
CA ASN A 326 21.62 -0.55 -10.50
C ASN A 326 20.99 -1.85 -11.02
N ARG A 327 21.13 -2.97 -10.31
CA ARG A 327 20.44 -4.22 -10.65
C ARG A 327 18.96 -4.15 -10.32
N VAL A 328 18.60 -3.72 -9.12
CA VAL A 328 17.19 -3.74 -8.68
C VAL A 328 16.34 -2.65 -9.31
N ARG A 329 16.94 -1.56 -9.83
CA ARG A 329 16.26 -0.54 -10.66
C ARG A 329 15.69 -1.06 -11.97
N ARG A 330 16.01 -2.30 -12.38
CA ARG A 330 15.37 -2.98 -13.52
C ARG A 330 13.94 -3.45 -13.20
N PHE A 331 13.58 -3.46 -11.92
CA PHE A 331 12.24 -3.72 -11.38
C PHE A 331 11.65 -2.42 -10.82
N PRO A 332 10.36 -2.40 -10.43
CA PRO A 332 9.77 -1.23 -9.77
C PRO A 332 10.59 -0.72 -8.58
N TRP A 333 11.18 0.46 -8.73
CA TRP A 333 12.03 1.09 -7.72
C TRP A 333 11.98 2.61 -7.85
N ILE A 334 11.73 3.29 -6.74
CA ILE A 334 11.75 4.77 -6.65
C ILE A 334 12.90 5.18 -5.74
N ASN A 335 13.91 5.86 -6.30
CA ASN A 335 15.20 6.10 -5.65
C ASN A 335 15.08 6.86 -4.33
N PHE A 336 14.26 7.91 -4.27
CA PHE A 336 14.15 8.73 -3.05
C PHE A 336 13.31 8.08 -1.94
N LEU A 337 12.51 7.06 -2.27
CA LEU A 337 11.72 6.29 -1.30
C LEU A 337 12.49 5.05 -0.84
N HIS A 338 12.96 4.24 -1.79
CA HIS A 338 13.54 2.94 -1.49
C HIS A 338 15.07 2.99 -1.32
N GLY A 339 15.75 4.01 -1.86
CA GLY A 339 17.21 4.05 -1.92
C GLY A 339 17.88 4.06 -0.54
N GLU A 340 17.51 5.00 0.32
CA GLU A 340 18.11 5.14 1.67
C GLU A 340 17.80 3.93 2.56
N MET A 341 16.53 3.50 2.60
CA MET A 341 16.13 2.31 3.38
C MET A 341 16.75 1.04 2.82
N GLY A 342 16.83 0.93 1.48
CA GLY A 342 17.46 -0.18 0.78
C GLY A 342 18.95 -0.28 1.09
N GLN A 343 19.66 0.85 1.09
CA GLN A 343 21.07 0.91 1.45
C GLN A 343 21.29 0.49 2.90
N GLN A 344 20.41 0.93 3.81
CA GLN A 344 20.46 0.53 5.21
C GLN A 344 20.32 -0.98 5.36
N VAL A 345 19.25 -1.58 4.85
CA VAL A 345 19.02 -3.04 5.00
C VAL A 345 20.07 -3.87 4.26
N TRP A 346 20.61 -3.37 3.15
CA TRP A 346 21.72 -4.01 2.43
C TRP A 346 23.01 -3.98 3.25
N GLY A 347 23.31 -2.86 3.91
CA GLY A 347 24.45 -2.71 4.81
C GLY A 347 24.32 -3.63 6.02
N ASP A 348 23.15 -3.65 6.65
CA ASP A 348 22.85 -4.50 7.81
C ASP A 348 22.89 -6.00 7.44
N ALA A 349 22.46 -6.37 6.23
CA ALA A 349 22.60 -7.73 5.72
C ALA A 349 24.06 -8.13 5.49
N SER A 350 24.90 -7.18 5.07
CA SER A 350 26.32 -7.37 4.81
C SER A 350 27.16 -7.45 6.10
N TRP A 351 26.68 -6.84 7.18
CA TRP A 351 27.34 -6.83 8.49
C TRP A 351 26.72 -7.88 9.42
N SER A 352 27.39 -9.01 9.63
CA SER A 352 26.96 -9.98 10.66
C SER A 352 27.81 -9.81 11.92
N PRO A 353 27.22 -9.64 13.12
CA PRO A 353 27.97 -9.74 14.37
C PRO A 353 28.46 -11.18 14.51
N GLY A 354 29.75 -11.40 14.18
CA GLY A 354 30.40 -12.72 14.22
C GLY A 354 31.09 -13.15 12.91
N GLY A 355 30.92 -12.42 11.80
CA GLY A 355 31.65 -12.66 10.56
C GLY A 355 32.84 -11.72 10.44
N SER A 356 34.07 -12.24 10.46
CA SER A 356 35.26 -11.45 10.20
C SER A 356 35.18 -10.80 8.82
N TRP A 357 35.07 -9.48 8.79
CA TRP A 357 35.33 -8.68 7.60
C TRP A 357 36.79 -8.94 7.21
N SER A 358 37.03 -9.56 6.05
CA SER A 358 38.35 -9.55 5.42
C SER A 358 38.40 -8.35 4.49
N PRO A 359 39.22 -7.32 4.78
CA PRO A 359 39.55 -6.31 3.80
C PRO A 359 40.40 -6.99 2.73
N ALA A 360 39.79 -7.36 1.61
CA ALA A 360 40.57 -7.59 0.41
C ALA A 360 41.00 -6.22 -0.15
N VAL A 361 42.16 -5.79 0.34
CA VAL A 361 43.22 -5.05 -0.37
C VAL A 361 42.82 -3.68 -0.93
N PHE A 362 43.15 -2.63 -0.16
CA PHE A 362 43.66 -1.40 -0.76
C PHE A 362 45.08 -1.70 -1.24
N GLU A 363 45.23 -1.84 -2.56
CA GLU A 363 46.40 -1.47 -3.36
C GLU A 363 45.97 -1.37 -4.82
#